data_AF-Q8GZB1-F1
#
_entry.id   AF-Q8GZB1-F1
#
_cell.length_a   1.000
_cell.length_b   1.000
_cell.length_c   1.000
_cell.angle_alpha   90.00
_cell.angle_beta   90.00
_cell.angle_gamma   90.00
#
_symmetry.space_group_name_H-M   'P 1'
#
loop_
_entity.id
_entity.type
_entity.pdbx_description
1 polymer ?
#
loop_
_entity_poly.entity_id
_entity_poly.type
_entity_poly.pdbx_seq_one_letter_code
_entity_poly.pdbx_strand_id
1 'polypeptide(L)'
;WVFPKCDHVAVGTGTVTHKGEIKKFQAATRLRARDKIEGGKIIRVEAHPIPEHPRPRRVLDRVALVGDAAGYVTKCSGEGIYFAAKSGRMCAEAIVEASENGKRMIDESDLRRYLKKFDDMYWPTYKVLDVLQKVFYRSNPAREAFVEMCADKYVQKMTFDSYLYKKVVPGNPIDDLKLAVNTIGSLIRANALRREMQKITL
;
A
#
# COMPACT_ATOMS: atom_id res chain seq x y z
N TRP A 1 -12.90 -1.91 -0.72
CA TRP A 1 -12.85 -1.60 -2.17
C TRP A 1 -14.05 -2.21 -2.88
N VAL A 2 -14.40 -1.67 -4.05
CA VAL A 2 -15.39 -2.22 -4.99
C VAL A 2 -14.77 -2.13 -6.37
N PHE A 3 -14.41 -3.26 -6.98
CA PHE A 3 -13.76 -3.31 -8.30
C PHE A 3 -14.70 -3.96 -9.32
N PRO A 4 -15.29 -3.17 -10.23
CA PRO A 4 -16.01 -3.71 -11.38
C PRO A 4 -15.05 -4.51 -12.28
N LYS A 5 -15.48 -5.68 -12.71
CA LYS A 5 -14.84 -6.52 -13.74
C LYS A 5 -15.77 -6.61 -14.95
N CYS A 6 -15.34 -7.31 -15.99
CA CYS A 6 -16.15 -7.47 -17.21
C CYS A 6 -17.47 -8.21 -16.96
N ASP A 7 -17.48 -9.18 -16.04
CA ASP A 7 -18.59 -10.12 -15.83
C ASP A 7 -19.07 -10.18 -14.36
N HIS A 8 -18.33 -9.59 -13.42
CA HIS A 8 -18.67 -9.57 -12.00
C HIS A 8 -18.13 -8.33 -11.29
N VAL A 9 -18.41 -8.20 -9.99
CA VAL A 9 -17.86 -7.13 -9.15
C VAL A 9 -17.17 -7.74 -7.94
N ALA A 10 -15.94 -7.34 -7.66
CA ALA A 10 -15.22 -7.74 -6.47
C ALA A 10 -15.42 -6.69 -5.35
N VAL A 11 -16.17 -7.08 -4.31
CA VAL A 11 -16.40 -6.26 -3.11
C VAL A 11 -15.59 -6.85 -1.96
N GLY A 12 -14.66 -6.07 -1.42
CA GLY A 12 -13.74 -6.57 -0.40
C GLY A 12 -13.27 -5.51 0.58
N THR A 13 -12.63 -5.97 1.64
CA THR A 13 -12.09 -5.14 2.71
C THR A 13 -10.84 -5.77 3.30
N GLY A 14 -10.07 -5.00 4.07
CA GLY A 14 -8.84 -5.45 4.71
C GLY A 14 -8.73 -4.91 6.12
N THR A 15 -8.00 -5.63 6.98
CA THR A 15 -7.67 -5.19 8.33
C THR A 15 -6.30 -5.67 8.74
N VAL A 16 -5.57 -4.82 9.46
CA VAL A 16 -4.24 -5.14 10.02
C VAL A 16 -4.32 -5.49 11.51
N THR A 17 -5.32 -4.99 12.23
CA THR A 17 -5.45 -5.09 13.69
C THR A 17 -6.53 -6.05 14.16
N HIS A 18 -7.67 -6.12 13.45
CA HIS A 18 -8.87 -6.83 13.92
C HIS A 18 -9.17 -8.04 13.04
N LYS A 19 -8.18 -8.92 12.85
CA LYS A 19 -8.25 -10.04 11.88
C LYS A 19 -9.45 -10.97 12.14
N GLY A 20 -9.80 -11.21 13.40
CA GLY A 20 -10.97 -12.03 13.76
C GLY A 20 -12.31 -11.44 13.32
N GLU A 21 -12.38 -10.12 13.12
CA GLU A 21 -13.58 -9.41 12.67
C GLU A 21 -13.66 -9.24 11.15
N ILE A 22 -12.75 -9.84 10.37
CA ILE A 22 -12.70 -9.62 8.90
C ILE A 22 -14.04 -9.92 8.21
N LYS A 23 -14.77 -10.95 8.65
CA LYS A 23 -16.09 -11.30 8.11
C LYS A 23 -17.13 -10.20 8.38
N LYS A 24 -17.09 -9.60 9.58
CA LYS A 24 -17.96 -8.47 9.95
C LYS A 24 -17.67 -7.25 9.07
N PHE A 25 -16.40 -6.92 8.85
CA PHE A 25 -16.04 -5.80 7.96
C PHE A 25 -16.42 -6.09 6.49
N GLN A 26 -16.28 -7.34 6.05
CA GLN A 26 -16.70 -7.74 4.71
C GLN A 26 -18.21 -7.57 4.53
N ALA A 27 -19.00 -8.00 5.52
CA ALA A 27 -20.45 -7.79 5.52
C ALA A 27 -20.81 -6.30 5.50
N ALA A 28 -20.16 -5.47 6.33
CA ALA A 28 -20.37 -4.02 6.35
C ALA A 28 -20.04 -3.35 5.00
N THR A 29 -18.97 -3.79 4.34
CA THR A 29 -18.57 -3.25 3.02
C THR A 29 -19.58 -3.63 1.95
N ARG A 30 -20.07 -4.88 1.97
CA ARG A 30 -21.14 -5.32 1.07
C ARG A 30 -22.44 -4.56 1.31
N LEU A 31 -22.83 -4.35 2.57
CA LEU A 31 -24.01 -3.57 2.92
C LEU A 31 -23.91 -2.14 2.38
N ARG A 32 -22.73 -1.51 2.45
CA ARG A 32 -22.51 -0.17 1.89
C ARG A 32 -22.61 -0.11 0.37
N ALA A 33 -22.32 -1.22 -0.32
CA ALA A 33 -22.41 -1.33 -1.77
C ALA A 33 -23.77 -1.85 -2.26
N ARG A 34 -24.71 -2.18 -1.35
CA ARG A 34 -25.90 -3.01 -1.64
C ARG A 34 -26.71 -2.55 -2.85
N ASP A 35 -26.99 -1.25 -2.95
CA ASP A 35 -27.87 -0.70 -3.99
C ASP A 35 -27.21 -0.81 -5.38
N LYS A 36 -25.88 -0.86 -5.43
CA LYS A 36 -25.10 -1.01 -6.68
C LYS A 36 -24.88 -2.46 -7.10
N ILE A 37 -25.17 -3.42 -6.23
CA ILE A 37 -24.97 -4.86 -6.47
C ILE A 37 -26.27 -5.65 -6.34
N GLU A 38 -27.41 -4.95 -6.36
CA GLU A 38 -28.73 -5.55 -6.28
C GLU A 38 -28.94 -6.58 -7.40
N GLY A 39 -29.61 -7.69 -7.08
CA GLY A 39 -29.78 -8.83 -7.99
C GLY A 39 -28.52 -9.68 -8.21
N GLY A 40 -27.35 -9.23 -7.74
CA GLY A 40 -26.10 -9.97 -7.82
C GLY A 40 -26.08 -11.20 -6.90
N LYS A 41 -25.40 -12.26 -7.34
CA LYS A 41 -25.18 -13.49 -6.56
C LYS A 41 -23.73 -13.56 -6.06
N ILE A 42 -23.53 -14.12 -4.88
CA ILE A 42 -22.17 -14.41 -4.37
C ILE A 42 -21.62 -15.61 -5.14
N ILE A 43 -20.58 -15.40 -5.94
CA ILE A 43 -19.91 -16.46 -6.69
C ILE A 43 -18.67 -17.01 -5.97
N ARG A 44 -18.01 -16.18 -5.14
CA ARG A 44 -16.81 -16.55 -4.39
C ARG A 44 -16.64 -15.70 -3.14
N VAL A 45 -16.13 -16.31 -2.08
CA VAL A 45 -15.68 -15.61 -0.86
C VAL A 45 -14.29 -16.11 -0.52
N GLU A 46 -13.33 -15.18 -0.46
CA GLU A 46 -11.92 -15.51 -0.21
C GLU A 46 -11.29 -14.50 0.74
N ALA A 47 -10.21 -14.92 1.40
CA ALA A 47 -9.42 -14.08 2.28
C ALA A 47 -7.95 -14.52 2.19
N HIS A 48 -7.05 -13.54 2.10
CA HIS A 48 -5.61 -13.78 2.00
C HIS A 48 -4.84 -12.80 2.89
N PRO A 49 -3.73 -13.24 3.52
CA PRO A 49 -2.83 -12.34 4.23
C PRO A 49 -2.09 -11.45 3.23
N ILE A 50 -1.91 -10.17 3.59
CA ILE A 50 -1.19 -9.19 2.76
C ILE A 50 0.12 -8.81 3.48
N PRO A 51 1.30 -9.23 2.97
CA PRO A 51 2.57 -8.99 3.65
C PRO A 51 3.12 -7.59 3.34
N GLU A 52 2.64 -6.58 4.08
CA GLU A 52 3.03 -5.16 3.92
C GLU A 52 4.34 -4.78 4.65
N HIS A 53 5.27 -5.73 4.83
CA HIS A 53 6.52 -5.52 5.55
C HIS A 53 7.66 -6.27 4.88
N PRO A 54 8.59 -5.55 4.21
CA PRO A 54 9.78 -6.16 3.65
C PRO A 54 10.56 -6.95 4.70
N ARG A 55 10.92 -8.19 4.38
CA ARG A 55 11.63 -9.05 5.33
C ARG A 55 13.05 -8.52 5.60
N PRO A 56 13.59 -8.67 6.82
CA PRO A 56 14.95 -8.23 7.13
C PRO A 56 16.00 -9.03 6.36
N ARG A 57 15.75 -10.33 6.14
CA ARG A 57 16.59 -11.21 5.33
C ARG A 57 15.81 -11.64 4.09
N ARG A 58 16.29 -11.22 2.92
CA ARG A 58 15.69 -11.49 1.60
C ARG A 58 16.58 -12.28 0.68
N VAL A 59 17.85 -12.43 1.05
CA VAL A 59 18.86 -13.20 0.33
C VAL A 59 19.65 -14.01 1.36
N LEU A 60 19.94 -15.26 1.02
CA LEU A 60 20.88 -16.13 1.73
C LEU A 60 21.45 -17.13 0.72
N ASP A 61 22.78 -17.23 0.66
CA ASP A 61 23.50 -18.06 -0.30
C ASP A 61 22.98 -17.78 -1.72
N ARG A 62 22.52 -18.83 -2.42
CA ARG A 62 21.95 -18.74 -3.76
C ARG A 62 20.42 -18.70 -3.77
N VAL A 63 19.81 -18.18 -2.71
CA VAL A 63 18.35 -18.05 -2.56
C VAL A 63 17.98 -16.58 -2.40
N ALA A 64 17.03 -16.12 -3.21
CA ALA A 64 16.43 -14.79 -3.10
C ALA A 64 14.91 -14.88 -2.99
N LEU A 65 14.33 -14.06 -2.13
CA LEU A 65 12.88 -13.86 -2.02
C LEU A 65 12.45 -12.71 -2.94
N VAL A 66 11.30 -12.88 -3.59
CA VAL A 66 10.65 -11.86 -4.44
C VAL A 66 9.15 -11.76 -4.12
N GLY A 67 8.51 -10.67 -4.53
CA GLY A 67 7.09 -10.42 -4.31
C GLY A 67 6.63 -10.58 -2.86
N ASP A 68 5.50 -11.25 -2.66
CA ASP A 68 4.90 -11.47 -1.34
C ASP A 68 5.84 -12.27 -0.40
N ALA A 69 6.66 -13.17 -0.95
CA ALA A 69 7.65 -13.89 -0.16
C ALA A 69 8.69 -12.94 0.44
N ALA A 70 9.06 -11.88 -0.27
CA ALA A 70 9.94 -10.83 0.23
C ALA A 70 9.24 -9.77 1.10
N GLY A 71 7.90 -9.76 1.13
CA GLY A 71 7.10 -8.74 1.81
C GLY A 71 7.01 -7.42 1.03
N TYR A 72 7.03 -7.49 -0.30
CA TYR A 72 7.02 -6.31 -1.18
C TYR A 72 5.62 -5.78 -1.50
N VAL A 73 4.64 -5.98 -0.61
CA VAL A 73 3.37 -5.26 -0.73
C VAL A 73 3.52 -3.88 -0.11
N THR A 74 3.11 -2.84 -0.82
CA THR A 74 3.16 -1.49 -0.29
C THR A 74 1.99 -1.20 0.66
N LYS A 75 2.29 -0.44 1.71
CA LYS A 75 1.32 0.03 2.70
C LYS A 75 0.36 1.04 2.09
N CYS A 76 -0.78 1.24 2.75
CA CYS A 76 -1.90 2.10 2.34
C CYS A 76 -2.64 1.64 1.07
N SER A 77 -1.94 1.38 -0.03
CA SER A 77 -2.55 0.96 -1.30
C SER A 77 -2.80 -0.55 -1.40
N GLY A 78 -2.02 -1.36 -0.67
CA GLY A 78 -2.03 -2.81 -0.81
C GLY A 78 -1.48 -3.29 -2.16
N GLU A 79 -0.68 -2.47 -2.84
CA GLU A 79 -0.13 -2.83 -4.14
C GLU A 79 1.02 -3.83 -4.01
N GLY A 80 0.76 -5.06 -4.45
CA GLY A 80 1.73 -6.16 -4.52
C GLY A 80 2.04 -6.66 -5.93
N ILE A 81 1.08 -6.61 -6.86
CA ILE A 81 1.22 -7.21 -8.20
C ILE A 81 2.43 -6.62 -8.96
N TYR A 82 2.52 -5.29 -9.02
CA TYR A 82 3.64 -4.61 -9.68
C TYR A 82 4.98 -5.02 -9.05
N PHE A 83 5.08 -4.97 -7.72
CA PHE A 83 6.33 -5.23 -7.02
C PHE A 83 6.72 -6.70 -7.06
N ALA A 84 5.77 -7.63 -7.11
CA ALA A 84 6.03 -9.05 -7.36
C ALA A 84 6.64 -9.27 -8.74
N ALA A 85 6.00 -8.77 -9.79
CA ALA A 85 6.54 -8.88 -11.16
C ALA A 85 7.89 -8.17 -11.32
N LYS A 86 8.02 -6.98 -10.75
CA LYS A 86 9.23 -6.15 -10.88
C LYS A 86 10.42 -6.74 -10.12
N SER A 87 10.21 -7.19 -8.87
CA SER A 87 11.27 -7.87 -8.11
C SER A 87 11.70 -9.18 -8.75
N GLY A 88 10.76 -9.99 -9.25
CA GLY A 88 11.06 -11.20 -10.02
C GLY A 88 11.93 -10.92 -11.25
N ARG A 89 11.52 -9.95 -12.08
CA ARG A 89 12.30 -9.55 -13.26
C ARG A 89 13.71 -9.06 -12.89
N MET A 90 13.83 -8.13 -11.94
CA MET A 90 15.13 -7.58 -11.54
C MET A 90 16.05 -8.64 -10.93
N CYS A 91 15.48 -9.61 -10.19
CA CYS A 91 16.24 -10.72 -9.65
C CYS A 91 16.76 -11.63 -10.78
N ALA A 92 15.91 -11.98 -11.75
CA ALA A 92 16.30 -12.79 -12.90
C ALA A 92 17.38 -12.10 -13.77
N GLU A 93 17.21 -10.80 -14.06
CA GLU A 93 18.20 -9.99 -14.78
C GLU A 93 19.57 -10.02 -14.08
N ALA A 94 19.59 -9.86 -12.76
CA ALA A 94 20.83 -9.91 -11.99
C ALA A 94 21.46 -11.30 -11.97
N ILE A 95 20.67 -12.39 -11.95
CA ILE A 95 21.17 -13.76 -12.04
C ILE A 95 21.83 -14.00 -13.41
N VAL A 96 21.19 -13.57 -14.49
CA VAL A 96 21.71 -13.72 -15.86
C VAL A 96 23.00 -12.91 -16.03
N GLU A 97 23.00 -11.65 -15.59
CA GLU A 97 24.17 -10.76 -15.64
C GLU A 97 25.33 -11.35 -14.82
N ALA A 98 25.07 -11.72 -13.57
CA ALA A 98 26.09 -12.23 -12.67
C ALA A 98 26.65 -13.58 -13.12
N SER A 99 25.81 -14.49 -13.62
CA SER A 99 26.27 -15.78 -14.12
C SER A 99 27.07 -15.69 -15.42
N GLU A 100 27.21 -14.50 -16.01
CA GLU A 100 27.81 -14.29 -17.34
C GLU A 100 27.14 -15.15 -18.42
N ASN A 101 25.80 -15.22 -18.39
CA ASN A 101 25.00 -16.14 -19.20
C ASN A 101 25.37 -17.62 -18.98
N GLY A 102 25.57 -18.01 -17.71
CA GLY A 102 25.82 -19.39 -17.30
C GLY A 102 27.28 -19.85 -17.32
N LYS A 103 28.25 -18.95 -17.59
CA LYS A 103 29.68 -19.29 -17.56
C LYS A 103 30.24 -19.44 -16.14
N ARG A 104 29.59 -18.81 -15.15
CA ARG A 104 29.95 -18.97 -13.74
C ARG A 104 28.72 -19.17 -12.85
N MET A 105 28.93 -19.87 -11.74
CA MET A 105 27.93 -19.94 -10.68
C MET A 105 27.84 -18.60 -9.94
N ILE A 106 26.61 -18.20 -9.62
CA ILE A 106 26.36 -17.03 -8.79
C ILE A 106 26.59 -17.33 -7.31
N ASP A 107 26.86 -16.30 -6.53
CA ASP A 107 26.92 -16.35 -5.08
C ASP A 107 25.95 -15.34 -4.41
N GLU A 108 26.01 -15.25 -3.09
CA GLU A 108 25.17 -14.34 -2.32
C GLU A 108 25.43 -12.86 -2.68
N SER A 109 26.68 -12.50 -3.00
CA SER A 109 27.06 -11.12 -3.31
C SER A 109 26.40 -10.65 -4.61
N ASP A 110 26.25 -11.55 -5.58
CA ASP A 110 25.53 -11.31 -6.84
C ASP A 110 24.07 -10.95 -6.59
N LEU A 111 23.38 -11.72 -5.75
CA LEU A 111 21.98 -11.48 -5.40
C LEU A 111 21.79 -10.22 -4.55
N ARG A 112 22.76 -9.88 -3.69
CA ARG A 112 22.75 -8.63 -2.91
C ARG A 112 22.87 -7.39 -3.80
N ARG A 113 23.51 -7.46 -4.97
CA ARG A 113 23.52 -6.35 -5.93
C ARG A 113 22.14 -6.04 -6.47
N TYR A 114 21.34 -7.07 -6.81
CA TYR A 114 19.93 -6.89 -7.15
C TYR A 114 19.16 -6.25 -5.99
N LEU A 115 19.34 -6.78 -4.77
CA LEU A 115 18.62 -6.28 -3.60
C LEU A 115 18.90 -4.79 -3.37
N LYS A 116 20.15 -4.37 -3.50
CA LYS A 116 20.54 -2.96 -3.42
C LYS A 116 19.86 -2.13 -4.51
N LYS A 117 19.90 -2.56 -5.78
CA LYS A 117 19.23 -1.85 -6.90
C LYS A 117 17.72 -1.70 -6.65
N PHE A 118 17.07 -2.72 -6.09
CA PHE A 118 15.64 -2.67 -5.74
C PHE A 118 15.37 -1.70 -4.60
N ASP A 119 16.16 -1.78 -3.52
CA ASP A 119 16.01 -0.91 -2.34
C ASP A 119 16.28 0.56 -2.69
N ASP A 120 17.34 0.87 -3.43
CA ASP A 120 17.63 2.23 -3.89
C ASP A 120 16.45 2.83 -4.69
N MET A 121 15.74 1.99 -5.46
CA MET A 121 14.63 2.43 -6.30
C MET A 121 13.31 2.62 -5.55
N TYR A 122 13.00 1.73 -4.60
CA TYR A 122 11.66 1.62 -4.04
C TYR A 122 11.58 1.83 -2.53
N TRP A 123 12.68 1.73 -1.80
CA TRP A 123 12.69 1.93 -0.35
C TRP A 123 12.13 3.29 0.09
N PRO A 124 12.40 4.41 -0.62
CA PRO A 124 11.76 5.69 -0.32
C PRO A 124 10.23 5.60 -0.35
N THR A 125 9.67 4.94 -1.38
CA THR A 125 8.22 4.72 -1.53
C THR A 125 7.67 3.92 -0.34
N TYR A 126 8.30 2.81 0.04
CA TYR A 126 7.87 2.02 1.20
C TYR A 126 7.88 2.83 2.49
N LYS A 127 8.90 3.67 2.70
CA LYS A 127 9.03 4.50 3.90
C LYS A 127 7.96 5.59 3.98
N VAL A 128 7.72 6.30 2.88
CA VAL A 128 6.66 7.33 2.83
C VAL A 128 5.30 6.70 3.13
N LEU A 129 4.98 5.59 2.49
CA LEU A 129 3.70 4.89 2.72
C LEU A 129 3.58 4.32 4.13
N ASP A 130 4.68 3.84 4.74
CA ASP A 130 4.70 3.42 6.15
C ASP A 130 4.37 4.56 7.11
N VAL A 131 4.96 5.74 6.89
CA VAL A 131 4.68 6.94 7.70
C VAL A 131 3.22 7.36 7.54
N LEU A 132 2.72 7.45 6.29
CA LEU A 132 1.32 7.77 6.03
C LEU A 132 0.38 6.80 6.75
N GLN A 133 0.64 5.49 6.65
CA GLN A 133 -0.19 4.48 7.32
C GLN A 133 -0.18 4.69 8.84
N LYS A 134 1.00 4.87 9.43
CA LYS A 134 1.18 5.07 10.88
C LYS A 134 0.53 6.35 11.40
N VAL A 135 0.48 7.41 10.61
CA VAL A 135 -0.17 8.67 11.01
C VAL A 135 -1.68 8.55 10.88
N PHE A 136 -2.16 8.17 9.69
CA PHE A 136 -3.56 8.33 9.33
C PHE A 136 -4.47 7.17 9.77
N TYR A 137 -3.95 5.94 9.94
CA TYR A 137 -4.78 4.79 10.29
C TYR A 137 -4.97 4.58 11.81
N ARG A 138 -4.43 5.48 12.64
CA ARG A 138 -4.45 5.41 14.11
C ARG A 138 -5.82 5.66 14.74
N SER A 139 -6.67 6.48 14.13
CA SER A 139 -7.95 6.88 14.70
C SER A 139 -8.92 7.32 13.60
N ASN A 140 -10.23 7.35 13.91
CA ASN A 140 -11.22 7.85 12.94
C ASN A 140 -10.96 9.31 12.52
N PRO A 141 -10.66 10.27 13.43
CA PRO A 141 -10.29 11.64 13.01
C PRO A 141 -9.10 11.70 12.06
N ALA A 142 -8.08 10.87 12.28
CA ALA A 142 -6.93 10.83 11.39
C ALA A 142 -7.30 10.25 10.01
N ARG A 143 -8.21 9.26 9.96
CA ARG A 143 -8.73 8.74 8.69
C ARG A 143 -9.56 9.77 7.94
N GLU A 144 -10.40 10.54 8.62
CA GLU A 144 -11.17 11.63 7.98
C GLU A 144 -10.23 12.73 7.45
N ALA A 145 -9.22 13.12 8.23
CA ALA A 145 -8.21 14.08 7.75
C ALA A 145 -7.44 13.55 6.52
N PHE A 146 -7.20 12.23 6.44
CA PHE A 146 -6.59 11.63 5.26
C PHE A 146 -7.49 11.72 4.04
N VAL A 147 -8.81 11.49 4.20
CA VAL A 147 -9.78 11.64 3.12
C VAL A 147 -9.85 13.10 2.64
N GLU A 148 -9.88 14.06 3.56
CA GLU A 148 -9.86 15.49 3.24
C GLU A 148 -8.58 15.88 2.49
N MET A 149 -7.43 15.39 2.94
CA MET A 149 -6.14 15.58 2.26
C MET A 149 -6.16 15.00 0.84
N CYS A 150 -6.74 13.82 0.63
CA CYS A 150 -6.86 13.22 -0.70
C CYS A 150 -7.85 13.95 -1.64
N ALA A 151 -8.66 14.89 -1.14
CA ALA A 151 -9.51 15.74 -1.99
C ALA A 151 -8.72 16.87 -2.65
N ASP A 152 -7.52 17.19 -2.16
CA ASP A 152 -6.65 18.21 -2.72
C ASP A 152 -6.07 17.78 -4.09
N LYS A 153 -6.13 18.67 -5.09
CA LYS A 153 -5.69 18.38 -6.47
C LYS A 153 -4.19 18.11 -6.58
N TYR A 154 -3.37 18.78 -5.77
CA TYR A 154 -1.93 18.55 -5.75
C TYR A 154 -1.65 17.16 -5.16
N VAL A 155 -2.30 16.79 -4.06
CA VAL A 155 -2.19 15.44 -3.48
C VAL A 155 -2.62 14.37 -4.46
N GLN A 156 -3.73 14.59 -5.18
CA GLN A 156 -4.20 13.68 -6.22
C GLN A 156 -3.14 13.51 -7.31
N LYS A 157 -2.61 14.61 -7.85
CA LYS A 157 -1.56 14.56 -8.88
C LYS A 157 -0.34 13.79 -8.39
N MET A 158 0.19 14.15 -7.21
CA MET A 158 1.36 13.49 -6.63
C MET A 158 1.12 12.00 -6.38
N THR A 159 -0.07 11.63 -5.92
CA THR A 159 -0.47 10.24 -5.69
C THR A 159 -0.55 9.48 -7.01
N PHE A 160 -1.20 10.06 -8.03
CA PHE A 160 -1.32 9.45 -9.35
C PHE A 160 0.02 9.30 -10.04
N ASP A 161 0.86 10.33 -10.05
CA ASP A 161 2.19 10.28 -10.67
C ASP A 161 3.07 9.25 -9.93
N SER A 162 3.06 9.27 -8.59
CA SER A 162 3.82 8.30 -7.79
C SER A 162 3.31 6.87 -7.99
N TYR A 163 2.00 6.70 -8.16
CA TYR A 163 1.40 5.41 -8.47
C TYR A 163 1.72 4.96 -9.90
N LEU A 164 1.70 5.84 -10.89
CA LEU A 164 1.96 5.47 -12.28
C LEU A 164 3.44 5.10 -12.49
N TYR A 165 4.34 5.91 -11.93
CA TYR A 165 5.79 5.72 -12.08
C TYR A 165 6.42 4.85 -10.98
N LYS A 166 5.64 4.47 -9.96
CA LYS A 166 6.02 3.60 -8.82
C LYS A 166 7.23 4.11 -8.02
N LYS A 167 7.48 5.41 -8.10
CA LYS A 167 8.54 6.14 -7.38
C LYS A 167 7.92 7.34 -6.69
N VAL A 168 8.51 7.76 -5.58
CA VAL A 168 8.15 9.05 -4.97
C VAL A 168 8.53 10.14 -5.97
N VAL A 169 7.51 10.83 -6.48
CA VAL A 169 7.73 11.97 -7.37
C VAL A 169 8.25 13.13 -6.51
N PRO A 170 9.29 13.85 -6.96
CA PRO A 170 9.73 15.03 -6.26
C PRO A 170 8.59 16.07 -6.24
N GLY A 171 8.20 16.47 -5.04
CA GLY A 171 7.18 17.49 -4.82
C GLY A 171 7.70 18.91 -5.10
N ASN A 172 6.77 19.86 -5.11
CA ASN A 172 7.10 21.28 -5.08
C ASN A 172 7.17 21.73 -3.60
N PRO A 173 8.31 22.26 -3.12
CA PRO A 173 8.47 22.66 -1.71
C PRO A 173 7.36 23.58 -1.17
N ILE A 174 6.83 24.48 -2.00
CA ILE A 174 5.76 25.42 -1.61
C ILE A 174 4.44 24.66 -1.39
N ASP A 175 4.13 23.73 -2.27
CA ASP A 175 2.88 22.97 -2.21
C ASP A 175 2.96 21.88 -1.13
N ASP A 176 4.14 21.30 -0.87
CA ASP A 176 4.39 20.41 0.26
C ASP A 176 4.21 21.11 1.61
N LEU A 177 4.67 22.37 1.73
CA LEU A 177 4.46 23.17 2.94
C LEU A 177 2.98 23.50 3.15
N LYS A 178 2.28 23.93 2.10
CA LYS A 178 0.82 24.16 2.15
C LYS A 178 0.08 22.89 2.56
N LEU A 179 0.46 21.75 1.99
CA LEU A 179 -0.11 20.46 2.33
C LEU A 179 0.10 20.10 3.80
N ALA A 180 1.31 20.29 4.34
CA ALA A 180 1.61 20.04 5.75
C ALA A 180 0.74 20.90 6.67
N VAL A 181 0.62 22.21 6.39
CA VAL A 181 -0.22 23.14 7.16
C VAL A 181 -1.70 22.73 7.08
N ASN A 182 -2.22 22.44 5.88
CA ASN A 182 -3.61 22.03 5.68
C ASN A 182 -3.92 20.70 6.38
N THR A 183 -2.99 19.75 6.35
CA THR A 183 -3.13 18.45 7.02
C THR A 183 -3.15 18.61 8.53
N ILE A 184 -2.26 19.44 9.10
CA ILE A 184 -2.26 19.76 10.54
C ILE A 184 -3.58 20.42 10.93
N GLY A 185 -4.04 21.41 10.14
CA GLY A 185 -5.32 22.07 10.35
C GLY A 185 -6.50 21.08 10.34
N SER A 186 -6.52 20.14 9.39
CA SER A 186 -7.55 19.11 9.28
C SER A 186 -7.53 18.15 10.47
N LEU A 187 -6.33 17.74 10.94
CA LEU A 187 -6.18 16.92 12.14
C LEU A 187 -6.66 17.63 13.41
N ILE A 188 -6.39 18.93 13.54
CA ILE A 188 -6.86 19.74 14.68
C ILE A 188 -8.39 19.84 14.64
N ARG A 189 -8.98 20.18 13.48
CA ARG A 189 -10.44 20.25 13.30
C ARG A 189 -11.12 18.91 13.60
N ALA A 190 -10.61 17.81 13.05
CA ALA A 190 -11.18 16.48 13.25
C ALA A 190 -11.12 16.03 14.73
N ASN A 191 -10.04 16.38 15.44
CA ASN A 191 -9.94 16.11 16.88
C ASN A 191 -10.85 17.02 17.72
N ALA A 192 -11.04 18.28 17.34
CA ALA A 192 -11.97 19.19 18.00
C ALA A 192 -13.43 18.72 17.86
N LEU A 193 -13.85 18.34 16.64
CA LEU A 193 -15.18 17.76 16.37
C LEU A 193 -15.42 16.49 17.18
N ARG A 194 -14.42 15.62 17.32
CA ARG A 194 -14.52 14.42 18.18
C ARG A 194 -14.79 14.78 19.64
N ARG A 195 -14.11 15.79 20.19
CA ARG A 195 -14.30 16.22 21.58
C ARG A 195 -15.71 16.78 21.79
N GLU A 196 -16.21 17.56 20.84
CA GLU A 196 -17.58 18.10 20.89
C GLU A 196 -18.64 16.99 20.78
N MET A 197 -18.49 16.03 19.85
CA MET A 197 -19.40 14.88 19.77
C MET A 197 -19.42 14.05 21.07
N GLN A 198 -18.28 13.87 21.74
CA GLN A 198 -18.22 13.17 23.04
C GLN A 198 -18.97 13.90 24.15
N LYS A 199 -19.06 15.24 24.11
CA LYS A 199 -19.87 16.02 25.07
C LYS A 199 -21.36 15.89 24.84
N ILE A 200 -21.78 15.63 23.60
CA ILE A 200 -23.21 15.50 23.21
C ILE A 200 -23.73 14.07 23.46
N THR A 201 -22.84 13.08 23.55
CA THR A 201 -23.20 11.66 23.73
C THR A 201 -23.19 11.21 25.20
N LEU A 202 -22.89 12.12 26.13
CA LEU A 202 -23.00 11.96 27.59
C LEU A 202 -24.26 12.68 28.07
#